data_AF-A0A8J7L9Q0-F1
#
_entry.id   AF-A0A8J7L9Q0-F1
#
_cell.length_a   1.000
_cell.length_b   1.000
_cell.length_c   1.000
_cell.angle_alpha   90.00
_cell.angle_beta   90.00
_cell.angle_gamma   90.00
#
_symmetry.space_group_name_H-M   'P 1'
#
loop_
_entity.id
_entity.type
_entity.pdbx_description
1 polymer ?
#
loop_
_entity_poly.entity_id
_entity_poly.type
_entity_poly.pdbx_seq_one_letter_code
_entity_poly.pdbx_strand_id
1 'polypeptide(L)'
;MINPFTQKPEPYPFQGGEASDYEVFVGKAGTWCTRHRISGKTIQSVQPANLDMFNIANLGINILNLGVGIYNGVQLHKIKNKLDRNHEQIQSSFNSIQNALIVQHRTLELLACNQYNLAQQMNIFREEMRTGFQSIVEEVKDVEARRRREEFETRTFKLLKTYERFSYILPEFLEADQLIERAEDLEAWLRTQLNRIDIGKPERLPLLVALSLSVRAKADAFEAKGGEYNSFANKDIGLLINQLRDEAKEFCEERSLYTLGVEMPEILYQYALLNRSLRKGNNLKTQVDSEVIFSAEEVTWDDGMHELRELFKPNIEHIEVLNGNLDIKLNTLADYDWYVRFEGENRLTFNVHSRPSIKLSAILNKIGHREPEKGVIGKTALNTLMLFALPEKINTISHIIQTEFDLETSPKLLGCRNE
;
A
#
# COMPACT_ATOMS: atom_id res chain seq x y z
N MET A 1 41.81 -25.58 -54.97
CA MET A 1 40.91 -24.45 -55.29
C MET A 1 39.69 -24.58 -54.42
N ILE A 2 39.51 -23.66 -53.48
CA ILE A 2 38.52 -23.72 -52.40
C ILE A 2 37.28 -22.95 -52.86
N ASN A 3 36.10 -23.54 -52.66
CA ASN A 3 34.80 -22.99 -53.02
C ASN A 3 34.51 -21.73 -52.17
N PRO A 4 34.25 -20.54 -52.76
CA PRO A 4 34.01 -19.32 -51.99
C PRO A 4 32.72 -19.36 -51.17
N PHE A 5 31.86 -20.37 -51.36
CA PHE A 5 30.58 -20.52 -50.65
C PHE A 5 30.65 -21.34 -49.34
N THR A 6 31.84 -21.80 -48.92
CA THR A 6 32.03 -22.54 -47.65
C THR A 6 32.88 -21.81 -46.60
N GLN A 7 33.13 -20.51 -46.78
CA GLN A 7 33.66 -19.67 -45.69
C GLN A 7 32.52 -19.22 -44.77
N LYS A 8 32.65 -19.56 -43.49
CA LYS A 8 31.81 -19.02 -42.40
C LYS A 8 31.92 -17.48 -42.47
N PRO A 9 30.81 -16.71 -42.61
CA PRO A 9 30.93 -15.26 -42.66
C PRO A 9 31.56 -14.78 -41.34
N GLU A 10 32.55 -13.90 -41.44
CA GLU A 10 33.07 -13.21 -40.25
C GLU A 10 31.89 -12.57 -39.50
N PRO A 11 31.85 -12.66 -38.16
CA PRO A 11 30.77 -12.08 -37.39
C PRO A 11 30.63 -10.59 -37.72
N TYR A 12 29.41 -10.19 -38.10
CA TYR A 12 29.08 -8.83 -38.52
C TYR A 12 29.55 -7.80 -37.48
N PRO A 13 30.34 -6.78 -37.85
CA PRO A 13 30.85 -5.81 -36.89
C PRO A 13 29.78 -4.75 -36.61
N PHE A 14 28.76 -5.09 -35.84
CA PHE A 14 27.99 -4.07 -35.14
C PHE A 14 28.93 -3.39 -34.14
N GLN A 15 28.99 -2.06 -34.15
CA GLN A 15 29.94 -1.32 -33.30
C GLN A 15 29.47 -1.17 -31.84
N GLY A 16 28.45 -1.92 -31.41
CA GLY A 16 27.72 -1.66 -30.17
C GLY A 16 26.88 -0.37 -30.26
N GLY A 17 26.10 -0.06 -29.21
CA GLY A 17 25.24 1.13 -29.13
C GLY A 17 23.73 0.83 -29.17
N GLU A 18 22.91 1.86 -29.00
CA GLU A 18 21.45 1.74 -29.10
C GLU A 18 20.99 1.79 -30.56
N ALA A 19 19.81 1.25 -30.86
CA ALA A 19 19.29 1.22 -32.23
C ALA A 19 19.14 2.64 -32.84
N SER A 20 18.93 3.66 -32.00
CA SER A 20 18.86 5.08 -32.39
C SER A 20 20.17 5.66 -32.93
N ASP A 21 21.30 4.99 -32.68
CA ASP A 21 22.62 5.41 -33.15
C ASP A 21 22.87 5.04 -34.61
N TYR A 22 21.92 4.33 -35.24
CA TYR A 22 22.01 3.86 -36.61
C TYR A 22 20.88 4.47 -37.45
N GLU A 23 21.21 4.86 -38.68
CA GLU A 23 20.24 5.33 -39.66
C GLU A 23 20.30 4.50 -40.94
N VAL A 24 19.12 4.22 -41.50
CA VAL A 24 19.00 3.54 -42.77
C VAL A 24 18.79 4.59 -43.87
N PHE A 25 19.60 4.53 -44.92
CA PHE A 25 19.51 5.42 -46.06
C PHE A 25 19.69 4.65 -47.37
N VAL A 26 19.19 5.22 -48.46
CA VAL A 26 19.31 4.64 -49.81
C VAL A 26 20.60 5.15 -50.45
N GLY A 27 21.51 4.23 -50.77
CA GLY A 27 22.78 4.53 -51.43
C GLY A 27 22.62 4.86 -52.92
N LYS A 28 23.73 5.27 -53.56
CA LYS A 28 23.78 5.72 -54.97
C LYS A 28 23.30 4.70 -56.03
N ALA A 29 23.03 3.45 -55.64
CA ALA A 29 22.55 2.37 -56.51
C ALA A 29 21.20 1.78 -56.05
N GLY A 30 20.42 2.50 -55.23
CA GLY A 30 19.12 2.02 -54.72
C GLY A 30 19.24 0.96 -53.61
N THR A 31 20.45 0.65 -53.14
CA THR A 31 20.69 -0.28 -52.04
C THR A 31 20.42 0.36 -50.69
N TRP A 32 19.73 -0.36 -49.81
CA TRP A 32 19.50 0.06 -48.43
C TRP A 32 20.79 -0.17 -47.62
N CYS A 33 21.35 0.91 -47.10
CA CYS A 33 22.56 0.90 -46.31
C CYS A 33 22.25 1.35 -44.89
N THR A 34 22.88 0.73 -43.88
CA THR A 34 22.79 1.19 -42.49
C THR A 34 24.10 1.89 -42.13
N ARG A 35 24.03 3.12 -41.62
CA ARG A 35 25.19 3.90 -41.17
C ARG A 35 25.10 4.10 -39.67
N HIS A 36 26.20 3.85 -38.97
CA HIS A 36 26.36 4.29 -37.59
C HIS A 36 26.63 5.81 -37.59
N ARG A 37 25.72 6.59 -36.98
CA ARG A 37 25.72 8.06 -37.09
C ARG A 37 27.01 8.69 -36.59
N ILE A 38 27.55 8.20 -35.48
CA ILE A 38 28.72 8.78 -34.82
C ILE A 38 30.01 8.50 -35.62
N SER A 39 30.22 7.25 -36.05
CA SER A 39 31.47 6.88 -36.73
C SER A 39 31.43 7.09 -38.25
N GLY A 40 30.26 7.33 -38.82
CA GLY A 40 30.04 7.49 -40.26
C GLY A 40 30.27 6.21 -41.09
N LYS A 41 30.65 5.10 -40.45
CA LYS A 41 30.88 3.82 -41.12
C LYS A 41 29.55 3.23 -41.60
N THR A 42 29.56 2.78 -42.85
CA THR A 42 28.38 2.23 -43.52
C THR A 42 28.52 0.72 -43.66
N ILE A 43 27.49 -0.02 -43.25
CA ILE A 43 27.38 -1.46 -43.43
C ILE A 43 26.45 -1.69 -44.64
N GLN A 44 26.96 -2.37 -45.67
CA GLN A 44 26.18 -2.71 -46.86
C GLN A 44 25.27 -3.90 -46.54
N SER A 45 23.96 -3.75 -46.81
CA SER A 45 23.02 -4.88 -46.82
C SER A 45 22.85 -5.42 -48.25
N VAL A 46 22.53 -6.72 -48.35
CA VAL A 46 22.62 -7.58 -49.53
C VAL A 46 21.83 -7.03 -50.74
N GLN A 47 22.47 -7.03 -51.92
CA GLN A 47 21.85 -6.65 -53.20
C GLN A 47 20.74 -7.64 -53.61
N PRO A 48 19.55 -7.17 -54.03
CA PRO A 48 18.71 -7.92 -54.95
C PRO A 48 19.29 -7.80 -56.37
N ALA A 49 19.46 -8.93 -57.04
CA ALA A 49 20.03 -9.02 -58.39
C ALA A 49 19.08 -8.50 -59.47
N ASN A 50 19.61 -7.62 -60.32
CA ASN A 50 19.28 -7.29 -61.71
C ASN A 50 17.80 -7.32 -62.18
N LEU A 51 17.25 -6.13 -62.46
CA LEU A 51 16.22 -5.94 -63.50
C LEU A 51 16.64 -4.77 -64.39
N ASP A 52 17.04 -5.10 -65.62
CA ASP A 52 17.47 -4.17 -66.66
C ASP A 52 16.31 -3.30 -67.18
N MET A 53 16.63 -2.03 -67.35
CA MET A 53 15.76 -0.93 -67.74
C MET A 53 15.64 -0.85 -69.26
N PHE A 54 14.45 -1.10 -69.84
CA PHE A 54 14.22 -0.93 -71.28
C PHE A 54 13.56 0.42 -71.62
N ASN A 55 14.26 1.14 -72.51
CA ASN A 55 13.84 2.33 -73.24
C ASN A 55 12.59 2.09 -74.10
N ILE A 56 11.59 2.99 -74.00
CA ILE A 56 10.65 3.25 -75.10
C ILE A 56 10.71 4.75 -75.40
N ALA A 57 11.56 5.09 -76.36
CA ALA A 57 11.60 6.37 -77.04
C ALA A 57 11.11 6.15 -78.49
N ASN A 58 10.29 7.10 -78.97
CA ASN A 58 9.99 7.39 -80.37
C ASN A 58 9.36 6.30 -81.25
N LEU A 59 8.06 6.46 -81.54
CA LEU A 59 7.57 6.30 -82.91
C LEU A 59 6.36 7.22 -83.17
N GLY A 60 6.64 8.47 -83.53
CA GLY A 60 5.73 9.27 -84.34
C GLY A 60 5.88 8.91 -85.83
N ILE A 61 5.02 9.55 -86.64
CA ILE A 61 4.96 9.58 -88.11
C ILE A 61 3.77 8.76 -88.67
N ASN A 62 2.63 9.46 -88.73
CA ASN A 62 1.69 9.33 -89.85
C ASN A 62 2.44 9.45 -91.18
N ILE A 63 1.87 8.86 -92.24
CA ILE A 63 1.95 9.23 -93.67
C ILE A 63 2.53 8.10 -94.58
N LEU A 64 1.65 7.66 -95.50
CA LEU A 64 1.86 7.05 -96.83
C LEU A 64 1.91 5.51 -97.01
N ASN A 65 0.78 5.02 -97.53
CA ASN A 65 0.61 4.15 -98.71
C ASN A 65 1.22 2.73 -98.75
N LEU A 66 0.29 1.76 -98.67
CA LEU A 66 0.05 0.68 -99.65
C LEU A 66 1.23 0.22 -100.52
N GLY A 67 1.73 -1.00 -100.26
CA GLY A 67 2.39 -1.77 -101.32
C GLY A 67 3.49 -2.77 -100.98
N VAL A 68 3.52 -3.46 -99.83
CA VAL A 68 4.46 -4.60 -99.63
C VAL A 68 3.86 -5.73 -98.78
N GLY A 69 2.75 -6.30 -99.25
CA GLY A 69 1.99 -7.33 -98.52
C GLY A 69 2.70 -8.66 -98.27
N ILE A 70 3.76 -9.00 -99.02
CA ILE A 70 4.41 -10.33 -98.93
C ILE A 70 5.69 -10.29 -98.09
N TYR A 71 6.51 -9.23 -98.18
CA TYR A 71 7.67 -9.05 -97.29
C TYR A 71 7.23 -8.80 -95.83
N ASN A 72 6.07 -8.16 -95.65
CA ASN A 72 5.44 -8.00 -94.34
C ASN A 72 5.05 -9.34 -93.71
N GLY A 73 4.63 -10.37 -94.46
CA GLY A 73 4.19 -11.65 -93.87
C GLY A 73 5.27 -12.40 -93.10
N VAL A 74 6.50 -12.49 -93.64
CA VAL A 74 7.62 -13.22 -93.00
C VAL A 74 8.23 -12.42 -91.85
N GLN A 75 8.34 -11.09 -92.00
CA GLN A 75 8.76 -10.21 -90.90
C GLN A 75 7.71 -10.19 -89.78
N LEU A 76 6.41 -10.12 -90.11
CA LEU A 76 5.31 -10.24 -89.15
C LEU A 76 5.32 -11.59 -88.44
N HIS A 77 5.65 -12.70 -89.13
CA HIS A 77 5.75 -14.00 -88.47
C HIS A 77 6.95 -14.08 -87.50
N LYS A 78 8.11 -13.51 -87.86
CA LYS A 78 9.26 -13.41 -86.94
C LYS A 78 8.99 -12.47 -85.76
N ILE A 79 8.29 -11.35 -85.99
CA ILE A 79 7.86 -10.43 -84.94
C ILE A 79 6.85 -11.11 -84.03
N LYS A 80 5.88 -11.84 -84.58
CA LYS A 80 4.91 -12.65 -83.81
C LYS A 80 5.63 -13.66 -82.93
N ASN A 81 6.54 -14.46 -83.48
CA ASN A 81 7.28 -15.46 -82.70
C ASN A 81 8.19 -14.82 -81.62
N LYS A 82 8.76 -13.64 -81.87
CA LYS A 82 9.50 -12.88 -80.85
C LYS A 82 8.57 -12.31 -79.78
N LEU A 83 7.40 -11.82 -80.17
CA LEU A 83 6.39 -11.29 -79.27
C LEU A 83 5.82 -12.40 -78.37
N ASP A 84 5.57 -13.58 -78.93
CA ASP A 84 5.11 -14.76 -78.20
C ASP A 84 6.18 -15.23 -77.19
N ARG A 85 7.45 -15.30 -77.60
CA ARG A 85 8.57 -15.62 -76.67
C ARG A 85 8.74 -14.56 -75.58
N ASN A 86 8.61 -13.28 -75.92
CA ASN A 86 8.66 -12.20 -74.92
C ASN A 86 7.46 -12.30 -73.97
N HIS A 87 6.28 -12.64 -74.47
CA HIS A 87 5.09 -12.86 -73.66
C HIS A 87 5.28 -14.03 -72.69
N GLU A 88 5.81 -15.16 -73.16
CA GLU A 88 6.15 -16.32 -72.32
C GLU A 88 7.22 -15.97 -71.25
N GLN A 89 8.25 -15.21 -71.62
CA GLN A 89 9.29 -14.75 -70.68
C GLN A 89 8.73 -13.78 -69.63
N ILE A 90 7.87 -12.84 -70.04
CA ILE A 90 7.18 -11.91 -69.16
C ILE A 90 6.27 -12.68 -68.21
N GLN A 91 5.49 -13.64 -68.72
CA GLN A 91 4.60 -14.47 -67.92
C GLN A 91 5.36 -15.35 -66.92
N SER A 92 6.47 -15.96 -67.34
CA SER A 92 7.36 -16.72 -66.45
C SER A 92 7.96 -15.83 -65.36
N SER A 93 8.37 -14.61 -65.72
CA SER A 93 8.89 -13.63 -64.76
C SER A 93 7.82 -13.17 -63.77
N PHE A 94 6.60 -12.90 -64.22
CA PHE A 94 5.47 -12.57 -63.35
C PHE A 94 5.12 -13.73 -62.41
N ASN A 95 5.12 -14.98 -62.89
CA ASN A 95 4.90 -16.15 -62.04
C ASN A 95 6.01 -16.29 -60.97
N SER A 96 7.26 -16.04 -61.34
CA SER A 96 8.40 -16.04 -60.39
C SER A 96 8.24 -14.95 -59.32
N ILE A 97 7.88 -13.72 -59.73
CA ILE A 97 7.61 -12.60 -58.81
C ILE A 97 6.44 -12.92 -57.88
N GLN A 98 5.34 -13.47 -58.41
CA GLN A 98 4.18 -13.86 -57.62
C GLN A 98 4.54 -14.92 -56.57
N ASN A 99 5.33 -15.92 -56.95
CA ASN A 99 5.81 -16.94 -56.01
C ASN A 99 6.71 -16.33 -54.92
N ALA A 100 7.61 -15.41 -55.27
CA ALA A 100 8.45 -14.70 -54.31
C ALA A 100 7.62 -13.85 -53.34
N LEU A 101 6.58 -13.15 -53.82
CA LEU A 101 5.66 -12.37 -53.01
C LEU A 101 4.87 -13.26 -52.02
N ILE A 102 4.42 -14.44 -52.45
CA ILE A 102 3.74 -15.41 -51.57
C ILE A 102 4.67 -15.86 -50.44
N VAL A 103 5.94 -16.15 -50.74
CA VAL A 103 6.94 -16.56 -49.73
C VAL A 103 7.24 -15.42 -48.76
N GLN A 104 7.39 -14.18 -49.26
CA GLN A 104 7.61 -13.00 -48.41
C GLN A 104 6.41 -12.73 -47.51
N HIS A 105 5.19 -12.83 -48.02
CA HIS A 105 3.97 -12.66 -47.23
C HIS A 105 3.90 -13.66 -46.07
N ARG A 106 4.13 -14.95 -46.34
CA ARG A 106 4.16 -15.99 -45.30
C ARG A 106 5.27 -15.77 -44.26
N THR A 107 6.40 -15.22 -44.68
CA THR A 107 7.51 -14.89 -43.76
C THR A 107 7.13 -13.72 -42.84
N LEU A 108 6.46 -12.70 -43.38
CA LEU A 108 5.95 -11.58 -42.58
C LEU A 108 4.85 -12.00 -41.60
N GLU A 109 3.94 -12.90 -42.01
CA GLU A 109 2.94 -13.48 -41.09
C GLU A 109 3.61 -14.25 -39.95
N LEU A 110 4.62 -15.08 -40.24
CA LEU A 110 5.38 -15.79 -39.20
C LEU A 110 6.10 -14.82 -38.25
N LEU A 111 6.67 -13.73 -38.79
CA LEU A 111 7.29 -12.69 -37.96
C LEU A 111 6.27 -11.97 -37.08
N ALA A 112 5.11 -11.62 -37.61
CA ALA A 112 4.03 -11.00 -36.83
C ALA A 112 3.51 -11.94 -35.73
N CYS A 113 3.30 -13.22 -36.04
CA CYS A 113 2.94 -14.24 -35.05
C CYS A 113 4.02 -14.41 -33.97
N ASN A 114 5.30 -14.43 -34.35
CA ASN A 114 6.40 -14.53 -33.40
C ASN A 114 6.51 -13.28 -32.51
N GLN A 115 6.33 -12.08 -33.07
CA GLN A 115 6.29 -10.83 -32.30
C GLN A 115 5.12 -10.82 -31.31
N TYR A 116 3.94 -11.29 -31.74
CA TYR A 116 2.78 -11.43 -30.86
C TYR A 116 3.03 -12.41 -29.72
N ASN A 117 3.57 -13.60 -30.02
CA ASN A 117 3.91 -14.62 -29.03
C ASN A 117 4.96 -14.11 -28.02
N LEU A 118 6.00 -13.41 -28.50
CA LEU A 118 7.00 -12.80 -27.63
C LEU A 118 6.41 -11.73 -26.72
N ALA A 119 5.52 -10.87 -27.25
CA ALA A 119 4.84 -9.86 -26.44
C ALA A 119 3.97 -10.50 -25.35
N GLN A 120 3.25 -11.59 -25.67
CA GLN A 120 2.50 -12.34 -24.67
C GLN A 120 3.41 -12.95 -23.59
N GLN A 121 4.50 -13.61 -23.99
CA GLN A 121 5.46 -14.18 -23.05
C GLN A 121 6.09 -13.12 -22.14
N MET A 122 6.43 -11.94 -22.70
CA MET A 122 6.95 -10.82 -21.91
C MET A 122 5.94 -10.29 -20.90
N ASN A 123 4.65 -10.23 -21.27
CA ASN A 123 3.61 -9.80 -20.34
C ASN A 123 3.39 -10.81 -19.20
N ILE A 124 3.38 -12.11 -19.52
CA ILE A 124 3.30 -13.18 -18.52
C ILE A 124 4.48 -13.08 -17.55
N PHE A 125 5.70 -13.02 -18.08
CA PHE A 125 6.91 -12.89 -17.26
C PHE A 125 6.90 -11.64 -16.38
N ARG A 126 6.39 -10.50 -16.88
CA ARG A 126 6.27 -9.27 -16.09
C ARG A 126 5.34 -9.45 -14.89
N GLU A 127 4.19 -10.10 -15.07
CA GLU A 127 3.27 -10.37 -13.96
C GLU A 127 3.82 -11.40 -12.98
N GLU A 128 4.51 -12.44 -13.46
CA GLU A 128 5.19 -13.41 -12.59
C GLU A 128 6.28 -12.73 -11.74
N MET A 129 7.10 -11.86 -12.34
CA MET A 129 8.09 -11.07 -11.62
C MET A 129 7.45 -10.12 -10.60
N ARG A 130 6.36 -9.45 -10.98
CA ARG A 130 5.61 -8.56 -10.07
C ARG A 130 5.09 -9.31 -8.86
N THR A 131 4.48 -10.47 -9.09
CA THR A 131 3.93 -11.33 -8.04
C THR A 131 5.04 -11.92 -7.17
N GLY A 132 6.15 -12.36 -7.78
CA GLY A 132 7.32 -12.86 -7.07
C GLY A 132 7.96 -11.82 -6.16
N PHE A 133 8.14 -10.59 -6.64
CA PHE A 133 8.65 -9.49 -5.80
C PHE A 133 7.68 -9.12 -4.68
N GLN A 134 6.37 -9.10 -4.94
CA GLN A 134 5.39 -8.87 -3.87
C GLN A 134 5.48 -9.96 -2.80
N SER A 135 5.58 -11.24 -3.19
CA SER A 135 5.74 -12.35 -2.25
C SER A 135 7.02 -12.22 -1.41
N ILE A 136 8.15 -11.87 -2.04
CA ILE A 136 9.42 -11.66 -1.33
C ILE A 136 9.34 -10.47 -0.39
N VAL A 137 8.69 -9.37 -0.80
CA VAL A 137 8.51 -8.19 0.06
C VAL A 137 7.68 -8.53 1.28
N GLU A 138 6.59 -9.28 1.13
CA GLU A 138 5.79 -9.74 2.27
C GLU A 138 6.57 -10.70 3.18
N GLU A 139 7.34 -11.64 2.61
CA GLU A 139 8.18 -12.55 3.39
C GLU A 139 9.29 -11.80 4.17
N VAL A 140 9.93 -10.80 3.54
CA VAL A 140 10.95 -9.97 4.20
C VAL A 140 10.34 -9.14 5.32
N LYS A 141 9.15 -8.55 5.12
CA LYS A 141 8.43 -7.84 6.18
C LYS A 141 8.13 -8.75 7.37
N ASP A 142 7.70 -9.98 7.11
CA ASP A 142 7.41 -10.97 8.15
C ASP A 142 8.67 -11.37 8.92
N VAL A 143 9.79 -11.63 8.24
CA VAL A 143 11.08 -11.96 8.88
C VAL A 143 11.58 -10.79 9.71
N GLU A 144 11.49 -9.56 9.20
CA GLU A 144 11.92 -8.38 9.93
C GLU A 144 11.04 -8.13 11.16
N ALA A 145 9.72 -8.32 11.05
CA ALA A 145 8.80 -8.23 12.17
C ALA A 145 9.12 -9.28 13.26
N ARG A 146 9.45 -10.52 12.87
CA ARG A 146 9.90 -11.57 13.81
C ARG A 146 11.20 -11.18 14.50
N ARG A 147 12.21 -10.75 13.75
CA ARG A 147 13.50 -10.32 14.31
C ARG A 147 13.31 -9.17 15.30
N ARG A 148 12.48 -8.18 15.00
CA ARG A 148 12.17 -7.07 15.92
C ARG A 148 11.48 -7.56 17.19
N ARG A 149 10.57 -8.52 17.09
CA ARG A 149 9.90 -9.15 18.25
C ARG A 149 10.91 -9.90 19.13
N GLU A 150 11.76 -10.73 18.53
CA GLU A 150 12.81 -11.46 19.27
C GLU A 150 13.78 -10.49 19.96
N GLU A 151 14.16 -9.40 19.30
CA GLU A 151 15.02 -8.38 19.88
C GLU A 151 14.31 -7.64 21.04
N PHE A 152 13.04 -7.28 20.88
CA PHE A 152 12.20 -6.70 21.95
C PHE A 152 12.13 -7.62 23.17
N GLU A 153 11.77 -8.89 22.96
CA GLU A 153 11.63 -9.89 24.03
C GLU A 153 12.98 -10.10 24.74
N THR A 154 14.07 -10.26 23.97
CA THR A 154 15.41 -10.49 24.53
C THR A 154 15.86 -9.31 25.39
N ARG A 155 15.70 -8.07 24.91
CA ARG A 155 16.14 -6.86 25.65
C ARG A 155 15.27 -6.64 26.89
N THR A 156 13.95 -6.78 26.76
CA THR A 156 13.01 -6.63 27.88
C THR A 156 13.23 -7.71 28.95
N PHE A 157 13.43 -8.96 28.54
CA PHE A 157 13.73 -10.07 29.46
C PHE A 157 15.05 -9.87 30.22
N LYS A 158 16.08 -9.36 29.55
CA LYS A 158 17.36 -9.01 30.21
C LYS A 158 17.16 -7.95 31.29
N LEU A 159 16.40 -6.90 31.00
CA LEU A 159 16.09 -5.87 32.00
C LEU A 159 15.30 -6.45 33.17
N LEU A 160 14.21 -7.18 32.90
CA LEU A 160 13.35 -7.78 33.92
C LEU A 160 14.13 -8.70 34.86
N LYS A 161 15.00 -9.57 34.31
CA LYS A 161 15.82 -10.48 35.10
C LYS A 161 16.81 -9.75 36.00
N THR A 162 17.40 -8.65 35.54
CA THR A 162 18.29 -7.83 36.36
C THR A 162 17.50 -7.08 37.44
N TYR A 163 16.34 -6.53 37.08
CA TYR A 163 15.46 -5.80 38.00
C TYR A 163 14.89 -6.70 39.10
N GLU A 164 14.53 -7.94 38.77
CA GLU A 164 14.10 -8.96 39.72
C GLU A 164 15.21 -9.25 40.74
N ARG A 165 16.45 -9.47 40.28
CA ARG A 165 17.60 -9.68 41.19
C ARG A 165 17.83 -8.48 42.10
N PHE A 166 17.81 -7.28 41.52
CA PHE A 166 17.98 -6.01 42.23
C PHE A 166 16.90 -5.77 43.29
N SER A 167 15.67 -6.26 43.08
CA SER A 167 14.56 -6.07 44.03
C SER A 167 14.53 -7.12 45.15
N TYR A 168 15.05 -8.33 44.93
CA TYR A 168 15.10 -9.39 45.94
C TYR A 168 16.37 -9.42 46.80
N ILE A 169 17.48 -8.90 46.29
CA ILE A 169 18.78 -8.88 46.98
C ILE A 169 19.04 -7.45 47.42
N LEU A 170 19.53 -7.25 48.65
CA LEU A 170 19.92 -5.94 49.16
C LEU A 170 20.97 -5.36 48.17
N PRO A 171 20.62 -4.32 47.40
CA PRO A 171 21.28 -4.08 46.12
C PRO A 171 22.74 -3.69 46.31
N GLU A 172 23.65 -4.49 45.77
CA GLU A 172 25.05 -4.08 45.66
C GLU A 172 25.14 -2.97 44.61
N PHE A 173 26.03 -1.98 44.80
CA PHE A 173 26.23 -0.89 43.84
C PHE A 173 26.46 -1.37 42.41
N LEU A 174 27.08 -2.56 42.25
CA LEU A 174 27.33 -3.20 40.96
C LEU A 174 26.03 -3.63 40.25
N GLU A 175 25.03 -4.10 40.99
CA GLU A 175 23.74 -4.52 40.42
C GLU A 175 22.91 -3.31 39.97
N ALA A 176 23.00 -2.21 40.73
CA ALA A 176 22.42 -0.93 40.33
C ALA A 176 23.05 -0.39 39.04
N ASP A 177 24.38 -0.46 38.90
CA ASP A 177 25.09 -0.06 37.67
C ASP A 177 24.65 -0.89 36.46
N GLN A 178 24.58 -2.21 36.62
CA GLN A 178 24.10 -3.10 35.56
C GLN A 178 22.65 -2.81 35.20
N LEU A 179 21.79 -2.48 36.17
CA LEU A 179 20.39 -2.15 35.93
C LEU A 179 20.26 -0.84 35.13
N ILE A 180 21.05 0.18 35.47
CA ILE A 180 21.10 1.46 34.73
C ILE A 180 21.54 1.21 33.29
N GLU A 181 22.66 0.51 33.07
CA GLU A 181 23.19 0.22 31.72
C GLU A 181 22.15 -0.50 30.85
N ARG A 182 21.47 -1.52 31.41
CA ARG A 182 20.44 -2.27 30.69
C ARG A 182 19.20 -1.44 30.40
N ALA A 183 18.81 -0.57 31.33
CA ALA A 183 17.68 0.33 31.13
C ALA A 183 17.97 1.37 30.05
N GLU A 184 19.18 1.94 30.02
CA GLU A 184 19.61 2.90 29.01
C GLU A 184 19.71 2.29 27.61
N ASP A 185 20.28 1.08 27.48
CA ASP A 185 20.32 0.35 26.20
C ASP A 185 18.91 0.04 25.69
N LEU A 186 18.00 -0.42 26.56
CA LEU A 186 16.61 -0.65 26.19
C LEU A 186 15.91 0.66 25.81
N GLU A 187 16.09 1.74 26.57
CA GLU A 187 15.49 3.04 26.29
C GLU A 187 15.93 3.59 24.93
N ALA A 188 17.23 3.59 24.64
CA ALA A 188 17.76 4.08 23.37
C ALA A 188 17.18 3.28 22.18
N TRP A 189 17.10 1.96 22.32
CA TRP A 189 16.51 1.10 21.32
C TRP A 189 14.99 1.36 21.16
N LEU A 190 14.24 1.46 22.26
CA LEU A 190 12.80 1.72 22.24
C LEU A 190 12.46 3.08 21.62
N ARG A 191 13.19 4.15 21.97
CA ARG A 191 13.02 5.46 21.34
C ARG A 191 13.28 5.41 19.84
N THR A 192 14.27 4.63 19.41
CA THR A 192 14.53 4.40 17.98
C THR A 192 13.37 3.67 17.30
N GLN A 193 12.77 2.66 17.94
CA GLN A 193 11.61 1.96 17.37
C GLN A 193 10.35 2.82 17.36
N LEU A 194 10.10 3.58 18.43
CA LEU A 194 8.99 4.52 18.49
C LEU A 194 9.10 5.53 17.35
N ASN A 195 10.25 6.16 17.12
CA ASN A 195 10.42 7.12 16.02
C ASN A 195 10.17 6.55 14.61
N ARG A 196 10.06 5.23 14.43
CA ARG A 196 9.74 4.57 13.15
C ARG A 196 8.25 4.34 12.93
N ILE A 197 7.43 4.50 13.97
CA ILE A 197 5.99 4.25 13.92
C ILE A 197 5.30 5.60 14.17
N ASP A 198 4.26 5.94 13.41
CA ASP A 198 3.53 7.19 13.63
C ASP A 198 2.90 7.23 15.02
N ILE A 199 2.82 8.42 15.63
CA ILE A 199 2.13 8.63 16.91
C ILE A 199 0.64 8.23 16.80
N GLY A 200 0.04 7.75 17.88
CA GLY A 200 -1.36 7.29 17.92
C GLY A 200 -1.61 5.89 17.34
N LYS A 201 -0.56 5.19 16.89
CA LYS A 201 -0.66 3.82 16.37
C LYS A 201 -0.71 2.78 17.50
N PRO A 202 -1.62 1.78 17.44
CA PRO A 202 -1.75 0.70 18.42
C PRO A 202 -0.44 -0.01 18.77
N GLU A 203 0.41 -0.19 17.76
CA GLU A 203 1.67 -0.93 17.81
C GLU A 203 2.72 -0.26 18.72
N ARG A 204 2.50 1.01 19.09
CA ARG A 204 3.41 1.76 19.97
C ARG A 204 3.17 1.49 21.45
N LEU A 205 1.98 1.02 21.85
CA LEU A 205 1.65 0.77 23.26
C LEU A 205 2.65 -0.19 23.94
N PRO A 206 2.99 -1.37 23.37
CA PRO A 206 3.95 -2.27 24.01
C PRO A 206 5.34 -1.66 24.20
N LEU A 207 5.76 -0.79 23.25
CA LEU A 207 7.04 -0.09 23.33
C LEU A 207 7.02 0.99 24.41
N LEU A 208 5.90 1.69 24.59
CA LEU A 208 5.70 2.69 25.66
C LEU A 208 5.64 2.04 27.04
N VAL A 209 5.01 0.86 27.16
CA VAL A 209 5.01 0.06 28.40
C VAL A 209 6.45 -0.34 28.76
N ALA A 210 7.21 -0.89 27.80
CA ALA A 210 8.61 -1.25 28.03
C ALA A 210 9.49 -0.04 28.35
N LEU A 211 9.22 1.12 27.73
CA LEU A 211 9.94 2.37 27.99
C LEU A 211 9.66 2.84 29.42
N SER A 212 8.40 2.75 29.86
CA SER A 212 8.00 3.08 31.22
C SER A 212 8.68 2.20 32.25
N LEU A 213 8.76 0.89 31.99
CA LEU A 213 9.49 -0.04 32.83
C LEU A 213 11.00 0.29 32.88
N SER A 214 11.63 0.60 31.74
CA SER A 214 13.03 1.02 31.67
C SER A 214 13.29 2.28 32.51
N VAL A 215 12.49 3.33 32.31
CA VAL A 215 12.63 4.59 33.05
C VAL A 215 12.45 4.37 34.55
N ARG A 216 11.47 3.55 34.95
CA ARG A 216 11.26 3.18 36.36
C ARG A 216 12.44 2.41 36.94
N ALA A 217 12.92 1.38 36.24
CA ALA A 217 14.04 0.56 36.68
C ALA A 217 15.32 1.40 36.85
N LYS A 218 15.59 2.31 35.91
CA LYS A 218 16.70 3.26 35.98
C LYS A 218 16.55 4.19 37.18
N ALA A 219 15.35 4.72 37.41
CA ALA A 219 15.09 5.57 38.58
C ALA A 219 15.39 4.81 39.87
N ASP A 220 14.83 3.62 40.08
CA ASP A 220 14.99 2.85 41.32
C ASP A 220 16.46 2.47 41.56
N ALA A 221 17.22 2.18 40.50
CA ALA A 221 18.67 1.99 40.58
C ALA A 221 19.43 3.24 41.04
N PHE A 222 19.08 4.43 40.53
CA PHE A 222 19.67 5.69 40.99
C PHE A 222 19.36 6.01 42.45
N GLU A 223 18.16 5.67 42.91
CA GLU A 223 17.75 5.81 44.32
C GLU A 223 18.64 4.96 45.23
N ALA A 224 18.77 3.66 44.91
CA ALA A 224 19.59 2.74 45.69
C ALA A 224 21.07 3.16 45.76
N LYS A 225 21.57 3.85 44.72
CA LYS A 225 22.93 4.40 44.69
C LYS A 225 23.12 5.66 45.53
N GLY A 226 22.06 6.21 46.13
CA GLY A 226 22.11 7.50 46.81
C GLY A 226 22.32 8.69 45.87
N GLY A 227 22.03 8.51 44.57
CA GLY A 227 22.05 9.58 43.59
C GLY A 227 20.85 10.52 43.74
N GLU A 228 20.84 11.62 43.00
CA GLU A 228 19.69 12.54 42.95
C GLU A 228 18.52 11.94 42.16
N TYR A 229 17.89 10.90 42.73
CA TYR A 229 16.67 10.29 42.21
C TYR A 229 15.64 11.35 41.83
N ASN A 230 15.47 12.37 42.69
CA ASN A 230 14.48 13.42 42.49
C ASN A 230 14.72 14.25 41.22
N SER A 231 15.97 14.59 40.91
CA SER A 231 16.33 15.34 39.71
C SER A 231 16.03 14.52 38.44
N PHE A 232 16.49 13.28 38.45
CA PHE A 232 16.39 12.36 37.33
C PHE A 232 14.93 11.91 37.09
N ALA A 233 14.28 11.38 38.12
CA ALA A 233 12.94 10.83 38.05
C ALA A 233 11.89 11.92 37.76
N ASN A 234 12.07 13.17 38.20
CA ASN A 234 11.11 14.24 37.87
C ASN A 234 11.19 14.65 36.40
N LYS A 235 12.40 14.67 35.84
CA LYS A 235 12.62 14.99 34.44
C LYS A 235 12.16 13.85 33.53
N ASP A 236 12.67 12.64 33.73
CA ASP A 236 12.46 11.54 32.77
C ASP A 236 11.05 10.94 32.88
N ILE A 237 10.49 10.79 34.09
CA ILE A 237 9.08 10.36 34.27
C ILE A 237 8.14 11.47 33.79
N GLY A 238 8.45 12.75 34.06
CA GLY A 238 7.65 13.87 33.58
C GLY A 238 7.59 13.94 32.04
N LEU A 239 8.73 13.75 31.37
CA LEU A 239 8.79 13.66 29.91
C LEU A 239 7.98 12.47 29.39
N LEU A 240 8.05 11.32 30.05
CA LEU A 240 7.30 10.13 29.66
C LEU A 240 5.79 10.31 29.85
N ILE A 241 5.35 10.96 30.93
CA ILE A 241 3.93 11.29 31.14
C ILE A 241 3.43 12.18 30.01
N ASN A 242 4.17 13.23 29.65
CA ASN A 242 3.78 14.11 28.54
C ASN A 242 3.72 13.35 27.22
N GLN A 243 4.74 12.53 26.92
CA GLN A 243 4.75 11.68 25.72
C GLN A 243 3.55 10.73 25.67
N LEU A 244 3.14 10.18 26.82
CA LEU A 244 1.99 9.28 26.91
C LEU A 244 0.66 10.02 26.74
N ARG A 245 0.56 11.26 27.23
CA ARG A 245 -0.61 12.13 27.00
C ARG A 245 -0.77 12.46 25.53
N ASP A 246 0.32 12.84 24.86
CA ASP A 246 0.32 13.11 23.42
C ASP A 246 -0.08 11.86 22.63
N GLU A 247 0.39 10.68 23.06
CA GLU A 247 0.00 9.40 22.47
C GLU A 247 -1.46 9.05 22.64
N ALA A 248 -1.97 9.18 23.86
CA ALA A 248 -3.37 8.89 24.13
C ALA A 248 -4.27 9.84 23.34
N LYS A 249 -3.89 11.12 23.23
CA LYS A 249 -4.60 12.11 22.41
C LYS A 249 -4.62 11.69 20.95
N GLU A 250 -3.46 11.44 20.35
CA GLU A 250 -3.37 11.07 18.93
C GLU A 250 -4.01 9.71 18.65
N PHE A 251 -3.94 8.77 19.59
CA PHE A 251 -4.64 7.49 19.48
C PHE A 251 -6.15 7.69 19.42
N CYS A 252 -6.71 8.68 20.11
CA CYS A 252 -8.13 8.98 20.09
C CYS A 252 -8.55 9.86 18.91
N GLU A 253 -7.67 10.74 18.46
CA GLU A 253 -7.95 11.72 17.40
C GLU A 253 -8.44 11.02 16.12
N GLU A 254 -9.53 11.52 15.55
CA GLU A 254 -10.18 10.99 14.36
C GLU A 254 -10.58 9.50 14.46
N ARG A 255 -10.74 8.93 15.66
CA ARG A 255 -11.27 7.58 15.84
C ARG A 255 -12.75 7.59 16.18
N SER A 256 -13.45 6.58 15.69
CA SER A 256 -14.86 6.37 16.00
C SER A 256 -15.04 5.76 17.39
N LEU A 257 -16.24 5.96 17.96
CA LEU A 257 -16.60 5.29 19.20
C LEU A 257 -16.55 3.77 19.07
N TYR A 258 -16.94 3.22 17.93
CA TYR A 258 -16.84 1.78 17.68
C TYR A 258 -15.39 1.28 17.79
N THR A 259 -14.45 1.97 17.14
CA THR A 259 -13.04 1.58 17.18
C THR A 259 -12.46 1.65 18.59
N LEU A 260 -12.75 2.72 19.34
CA LEU A 260 -12.24 2.89 20.70
C LEU A 260 -12.92 1.99 21.72
N GLY A 261 -14.25 1.86 21.65
CA GLY A 261 -15.03 1.15 22.65
C GLY A 261 -15.16 -0.35 22.40
N VAL A 262 -15.09 -0.81 21.15
CA VAL A 262 -15.38 -2.20 20.77
C VAL A 262 -14.18 -2.91 20.15
N GLU A 263 -13.49 -2.29 19.20
CA GLU A 263 -12.39 -2.97 18.49
C GLU A 263 -11.09 -3.00 19.28
N MET A 264 -10.79 -1.93 20.01
CA MET A 264 -9.52 -1.77 20.73
C MET A 264 -9.68 -1.16 22.15
N PRO A 265 -10.68 -1.59 22.95
CA PRO A 265 -10.92 -1.00 24.27
C PRO A 265 -9.73 -1.15 25.22
N GLU A 266 -8.98 -2.24 25.09
CA GLU A 266 -7.84 -2.53 25.95
C GLU A 266 -6.72 -1.51 25.76
N ILE A 267 -6.52 -0.97 24.56
CA ILE A 267 -5.39 -0.08 24.28
C ILE A 267 -5.54 1.24 25.03
N LEU A 268 -6.72 1.87 24.91
CA LEU A 268 -7.01 3.12 25.60
C LEU A 268 -6.97 2.93 27.12
N TYR A 269 -7.51 1.80 27.59
CA TYR A 269 -7.48 1.44 29.01
C TYR A 269 -6.05 1.29 29.54
N GLN A 270 -5.16 0.63 28.79
CA GLN A 270 -3.76 0.48 29.17
C GLN A 270 -3.02 1.82 29.20
N TYR A 271 -3.32 2.75 28.27
CA TYR A 271 -2.77 4.11 28.36
C TYR A 271 -3.20 4.82 29.63
N ALA A 272 -4.49 4.75 30.00
CA ALA A 272 -4.99 5.37 31.22
C ALA A 272 -4.31 4.78 32.47
N LEU A 273 -4.23 3.45 32.56
CA LEU A 273 -3.55 2.78 33.68
C LEU A 273 -2.07 3.15 33.77
N LEU A 274 -1.38 3.22 32.63
CA LEU A 274 0.02 3.58 32.59
C LEU A 274 0.23 5.05 33.00
N ASN A 275 -0.63 5.96 32.54
CA ASN A 275 -0.65 7.35 32.97
C ASN A 275 -0.82 7.47 34.49
N ARG A 276 -1.84 6.83 35.05
CA ARG A 276 -2.11 6.81 36.50
C ARG A 276 -0.95 6.25 37.28
N SER A 277 -0.36 5.16 36.79
CA SER A 277 0.79 4.51 37.43
C SER A 277 2.01 5.41 37.48
N LEU A 278 2.33 6.08 36.36
CA LEU A 278 3.44 7.03 36.29
C LEU A 278 3.19 8.27 37.15
N ARG A 279 1.97 8.84 37.12
CA ARG A 279 1.57 9.97 37.97
C ARG A 279 1.65 9.61 39.45
N LYS A 280 1.13 8.45 39.85
CA LYS A 280 1.17 7.97 41.24
C LYS A 280 2.61 7.70 41.67
N GLY A 281 3.42 7.05 40.85
CA GLY A 281 4.84 6.86 41.11
C GLY A 281 5.61 8.18 41.23
N ASN A 282 5.18 9.23 40.51
CA ASN A 282 5.73 10.57 40.64
C ASN A 282 5.25 11.28 41.93
N ASN A 283 4.02 11.06 42.37
CA ASN A 283 3.42 11.70 43.54
C ASN A 283 3.80 11.05 44.87
N LEU A 284 3.95 9.72 44.93
CA LEU A 284 4.36 8.97 46.12
C LEU A 284 5.74 9.40 46.65
N LYS A 285 6.55 10.05 45.81
CA LYS A 285 7.80 10.74 46.19
C LYS A 285 7.62 11.80 47.29
N THR A 286 6.39 12.26 47.54
CA THR A 286 6.09 13.29 48.55
C THR A 286 5.68 12.72 49.91
N GLN A 287 5.50 11.40 50.04
CA GLN A 287 5.00 10.76 51.27
C GLN A 287 5.97 9.67 51.72
N VAL A 288 6.58 9.87 52.89
CA VAL A 288 7.72 9.06 53.37
C VAL A 288 7.32 7.67 53.90
N ASP A 289 6.04 7.39 54.17
CA ASP A 289 5.61 6.18 54.90
C ASP A 289 4.35 5.49 54.34
N SER A 290 3.99 5.71 53.07
CA SER A 290 2.78 5.10 52.49
C SER A 290 3.07 3.77 51.79
N GLU A 291 2.43 2.70 52.24
CA GLU A 291 2.28 1.46 51.45
C GLU A 291 1.70 1.81 50.07
N VAL A 292 2.42 1.44 49.01
CA VAL A 292 2.01 1.69 47.63
C VAL A 292 0.95 0.66 47.24
N ILE A 293 -0.27 0.88 47.69
CA ILE A 293 -1.42 0.08 47.29
C ILE A 293 -2.27 0.95 46.35
N PHE A 294 -2.49 0.47 45.12
CA PHE A 294 -3.57 1.00 44.31
C PHE A 294 -4.89 0.58 44.94
N SER A 295 -5.73 1.55 45.27
CA SER A 295 -7.12 1.28 45.59
C SER A 295 -7.81 0.67 44.37
N ALA A 296 -8.84 -0.14 44.59
CA ALA A 296 -9.61 -0.74 43.50
C ALA A 296 -10.13 0.35 42.52
N GLU A 297 -10.51 1.51 43.04
CA GLU A 297 -10.97 2.67 42.27
C GLU A 297 -9.88 3.27 41.36
N GLU A 298 -8.61 3.24 41.76
CA GLU A 298 -7.50 3.73 40.92
C GLU A 298 -7.16 2.76 39.78
N VAL A 299 -7.36 1.45 40.00
CA VAL A 299 -7.12 0.39 38.99
C VAL A 299 -8.28 0.30 38.01
N THR A 300 -9.47 0.74 38.38
CA THR A 300 -10.62 0.80 37.49
C THR A 300 -10.72 2.15 36.82
N TRP A 301 -10.88 2.18 35.50
CA TRP A 301 -11.22 3.39 34.76
C TRP A 301 -12.54 3.19 34.02
N ASP A 302 -13.52 4.04 34.36
CA ASP A 302 -14.75 4.18 33.58
C ASP A 302 -14.49 5.17 32.45
N ASP A 303 -14.34 4.63 31.24
CA ASP A 303 -14.16 5.39 30.01
C ASP A 303 -15.49 5.86 29.40
N GLY A 304 -16.62 5.58 30.06
CA GLY A 304 -17.96 5.93 29.59
C GLY A 304 -18.45 5.11 28.39
N MET A 305 -17.71 4.07 27.98
CA MET A 305 -18.02 3.24 26.80
C MET A 305 -18.58 1.86 27.14
N HIS A 306 -18.88 1.58 28.42
CA HIS A 306 -19.41 0.28 28.86
C HIS A 306 -20.70 -0.10 28.13
N GLU A 307 -21.68 0.79 28.09
CA GLU A 307 -22.96 0.55 27.43
C GLU A 307 -22.76 0.26 25.92
N LEU A 308 -21.76 0.89 25.27
CA LEU A 308 -21.40 0.62 23.87
C LEU A 308 -20.82 -0.78 23.71
N ARG A 309 -19.97 -1.23 24.63
CA ARG A 309 -19.44 -2.61 24.64
C ARG A 309 -20.56 -3.63 24.76
N GLU A 310 -21.54 -3.39 25.64
CA GLU A 310 -22.69 -4.29 25.79
C GLU A 310 -23.52 -4.42 24.50
N LEU A 311 -23.61 -3.36 23.68
CA LEU A 311 -24.31 -3.41 22.38
C LEU A 311 -23.71 -4.45 21.43
N PHE A 312 -22.40 -4.63 21.47
CA PHE A 312 -21.63 -5.47 20.54
C PHE A 312 -21.05 -6.73 21.17
N LYS A 313 -21.38 -7.02 22.44
CA LYS A 313 -20.97 -8.28 23.05
C LYS A 313 -21.56 -9.45 22.25
N PRO A 314 -20.73 -10.42 21.84
CA PRO A 314 -21.23 -11.63 21.19
C PRO A 314 -22.07 -12.40 22.21
N ASN A 315 -23.39 -12.35 22.06
CA ASN A 315 -24.27 -13.09 22.95
C ASN A 315 -24.19 -14.59 22.64
N ILE A 316 -23.53 -15.29 23.55
CA ILE A 316 -23.59 -16.74 23.73
C ILE A 316 -25.04 -17.06 24.14
N GLU A 317 -25.76 -17.69 23.21
CA GLU A 317 -27.03 -18.41 23.41
C GLU A 317 -28.29 -17.55 23.73
N HIS A 318 -29.25 -17.54 22.79
CA HIS A 318 -30.69 -17.21 22.95
C HIS A 318 -31.22 -15.77 22.77
N ILE A 319 -30.49 -14.84 22.15
CA ILE A 319 -31.03 -13.49 21.87
C ILE A 319 -31.39 -13.32 20.40
N GLU A 320 -32.63 -12.87 20.10
CA GLU A 320 -33.03 -12.45 18.76
C GLU A 320 -32.08 -11.36 18.25
N VAL A 321 -31.55 -11.59 17.06
CA VAL A 321 -30.49 -10.78 16.46
C VAL A 321 -31.09 -9.82 15.44
N LEU A 322 -30.71 -8.54 15.50
CA LEU A 322 -31.11 -7.52 14.54
C LEU A 322 -29.97 -7.24 13.55
N ASN A 323 -30.30 -7.31 12.25
CA ASN A 323 -29.34 -7.03 11.18
C ASN A 323 -29.38 -5.55 10.77
N GLY A 324 -28.25 -5.02 10.27
CA GLY A 324 -28.12 -3.63 9.82
C GLY A 324 -29.19 -3.16 8.82
N ASN A 325 -29.78 -4.05 8.03
CA ASN A 325 -30.87 -3.73 7.10
C ASN A 325 -32.25 -3.53 7.74
N LEU A 326 -32.36 -3.69 9.06
CA LEU A 326 -33.61 -3.46 9.79
C LEU A 326 -34.00 -1.99 9.77
N ASP A 327 -35.25 -1.71 9.39
CA ASP A 327 -35.88 -0.41 9.59
C ASP A 327 -36.45 -0.30 11.00
N ILE A 328 -35.87 0.59 11.80
CA ILE A 328 -36.35 0.95 13.13
C ILE A 328 -37.41 2.04 12.95
N LYS A 329 -38.65 1.73 13.31
CA LYS A 329 -39.78 2.66 13.20
C LYS A 329 -39.74 3.69 14.32
N LEU A 330 -39.92 4.96 13.96
CA LEU A 330 -40.08 6.06 14.90
C LEU A 330 -41.59 6.29 15.09
N ASN A 331 -42.13 5.89 16.24
CA ASN A 331 -43.58 5.90 16.48
C ASN A 331 -43.99 6.93 17.54
N THR A 332 -43.09 7.27 18.45
CA THR A 332 -43.36 8.14 19.60
C THR A 332 -42.60 9.45 19.50
N LEU A 333 -43.09 10.49 20.18
CA LEU A 333 -42.36 11.76 20.30
C LEU A 333 -40.96 11.58 20.91
N ALA A 334 -40.78 10.58 21.78
CA ALA A 334 -39.47 10.26 22.35
C ALA A 334 -38.50 9.69 21.30
N ASP A 335 -39.00 8.84 20.38
CA ASP A 335 -38.19 8.29 19.29
C ASP A 335 -37.71 9.42 18.36
N TYR A 336 -38.59 10.38 18.05
CA TYR A 336 -38.26 11.53 17.24
C TYR A 336 -37.33 12.52 17.95
N ASP A 337 -37.51 12.75 19.25
CA ASP A 337 -36.58 13.58 20.02
C ASP A 337 -35.18 12.96 20.08
N TRP A 338 -35.11 11.65 20.31
CA TRP A 338 -33.85 10.90 20.21
C TRP A 338 -33.24 11.07 18.83
N TYR A 339 -34.02 10.87 17.77
CA TYR A 339 -33.55 10.97 16.39
C TYR A 339 -32.93 12.33 16.08
N VAL A 340 -33.63 13.41 16.44
CA VAL A 340 -33.17 14.78 16.24
C VAL A 340 -31.85 15.02 16.98
N ARG A 341 -31.73 14.55 18.23
CA ARG A 341 -30.48 14.64 19.01
C ARG A 341 -29.37 13.78 18.44
N PHE A 342 -29.69 12.58 17.97
CA PHE A 342 -28.76 11.64 17.36
C PHE A 342 -28.19 12.17 16.03
N GLU A 343 -29.04 12.79 15.21
CA GLU A 343 -28.62 13.40 13.95
C GLU A 343 -27.96 14.77 14.11
N GLY A 344 -28.17 15.44 15.25
CA GLY A 344 -27.77 16.84 15.43
C GLY A 344 -28.66 17.82 14.65
N GLU A 345 -29.90 17.43 14.34
CA GLU A 345 -30.85 18.27 13.63
C GLU A 345 -31.48 19.32 14.57
N ASN A 346 -32.00 20.41 13.99
CA ASN A 346 -32.69 21.43 14.78
C ASN A 346 -34.15 21.02 15.02
N ARG A 347 -34.52 20.86 16.30
CA ARG A 347 -35.87 20.53 16.77
C ARG A 347 -36.96 21.43 16.17
N LEU A 348 -36.67 22.70 15.90
CA LEU A 348 -37.66 23.67 15.41
C LEU A 348 -37.94 23.53 13.90
N THR A 349 -37.00 22.94 13.14
CA THR A 349 -37.11 22.81 11.68
C THR A 349 -37.39 21.38 11.24
N PHE A 350 -37.27 20.41 12.14
CA PHE A 350 -37.47 19.00 11.83
C PHE A 350 -38.94 18.66 11.56
N ASN A 351 -39.21 17.98 10.44
CA ASN A 351 -40.54 17.49 10.10
C ASN A 351 -40.67 16.01 10.47
N VAL A 352 -41.51 15.71 11.46
CA VAL A 352 -41.78 14.33 11.92
C VAL A 352 -42.25 13.40 10.78
N HIS A 353 -42.99 13.95 9.80
CA HIS A 353 -43.50 13.17 8.67
C HIS A 353 -42.45 12.84 7.61
N SER A 354 -41.30 13.53 7.58
CA SER A 354 -40.28 13.26 6.56
C SER A 354 -39.43 12.02 6.85
N ARG A 355 -39.51 11.46 8.07
CA ARG A 355 -38.67 10.31 8.48
C ARG A 355 -39.46 9.34 9.36
N PRO A 356 -40.24 8.41 8.80
CA PRO A 356 -41.00 7.43 9.57
C PRO A 356 -40.13 6.30 10.17
N SER A 357 -38.92 6.11 9.66
CA SER A 357 -37.98 5.10 10.12
C SER A 357 -36.53 5.51 9.90
N ILE A 358 -35.63 4.86 10.62
CA ILE A 358 -34.18 4.90 10.38
C ILE A 358 -33.65 3.46 10.22
N LYS A 359 -32.73 3.27 9.27
CA LYS A 359 -32.03 1.99 9.13
C LYS A 359 -31.01 1.82 10.24
N LEU A 360 -30.94 0.63 10.84
CA LEU A 360 -29.92 0.30 11.82
C LEU A 360 -28.50 0.55 11.26
N SER A 361 -28.26 0.23 9.99
CA SER A 361 -26.98 0.50 9.32
C SER A 361 -26.61 1.97 9.31
N ALA A 362 -27.57 2.91 9.23
CA ALA A 362 -27.29 4.34 9.34
C ALA A 362 -26.79 4.70 10.75
N ILE A 363 -27.38 4.09 11.78
CA ILE A 363 -26.96 4.29 13.17
C ILE A 363 -25.55 3.73 13.38
N LEU A 364 -25.32 2.49 12.96
CA LEU A 364 -24.03 1.81 13.07
C LEU A 364 -22.93 2.53 12.30
N ASN A 365 -23.25 3.08 11.12
CA ASN A 365 -22.33 3.89 10.34
C ASN A 365 -21.88 5.14 11.11
N LYS A 366 -22.80 5.85 11.75
CA LYS A 366 -22.45 7.04 12.54
C LYS A 366 -21.60 6.72 13.77
N ILE A 367 -21.82 5.57 14.42
CA ILE A 367 -20.98 5.08 15.52
C ILE A 367 -19.59 4.63 15.02
N GLY A 368 -19.46 4.40 13.71
CA GLY A 368 -18.23 4.07 13.00
C GLY A 368 -17.95 2.57 12.88
N HIS A 369 -19.00 1.76 12.82
CA HIS A 369 -18.91 0.32 12.54
C HIS A 369 -18.35 0.08 11.13
N ARG A 370 -17.39 -0.85 10.96
CA ARG A 370 -16.71 -1.09 9.66
C ARG A 370 -17.62 -1.61 8.55
N GLU A 371 -18.56 -2.49 8.89
CA GLU A 371 -19.53 -3.07 7.95
C GLU A 371 -20.98 -2.84 8.42
N PRO A 372 -21.52 -1.60 8.34
CA PRO A 372 -22.80 -1.26 8.96
C PRO A 372 -23.99 -2.10 8.49
N GLU A 373 -23.97 -2.57 7.24
CA GLU A 373 -25.04 -3.39 6.66
C GLU A 373 -25.07 -4.83 7.21
N LYS A 374 -23.89 -5.35 7.56
CA LYS A 374 -23.70 -6.67 8.16
C LYS A 374 -23.64 -6.60 9.69
N GLY A 375 -23.64 -5.39 10.25
CA GLY A 375 -23.57 -5.16 11.67
C GLY A 375 -24.78 -5.77 12.37
N VAL A 376 -24.51 -6.29 13.57
CA VAL A 376 -25.46 -7.09 14.34
C VAL A 376 -25.53 -6.56 15.76
N ILE A 377 -26.75 -6.36 16.26
CA ILE A 377 -26.99 -6.07 17.68
C ILE A 377 -28.09 -6.98 18.23
N GLY A 378 -28.08 -7.24 19.54
CA GLY A 378 -29.18 -7.92 20.21
C GLY A 378 -30.45 -7.08 20.21
N LYS A 379 -31.63 -7.68 20.05
CA LYS A 379 -32.91 -6.95 20.09
C LYS A 379 -33.14 -6.19 21.39
N THR A 380 -32.71 -6.76 22.51
CA THR A 380 -32.76 -6.13 23.84
C THR A 380 -31.83 -4.91 23.94
N ALA A 381 -30.78 -4.87 23.12
CA ALA A 381 -29.78 -3.80 23.07
C ALA A 381 -30.26 -2.58 22.26
N LEU A 382 -31.35 -2.71 21.48
CA LEU A 382 -31.94 -1.60 20.72
C LEU A 382 -32.37 -0.46 21.65
N ASN A 383 -32.96 -0.79 22.80
CA ASN A 383 -33.33 0.24 23.78
C ASN A 383 -32.09 0.97 24.31
N THR A 384 -31.01 0.24 24.58
CA THR A 384 -29.74 0.85 25.00
C THR A 384 -29.22 1.79 23.92
N LEU A 385 -29.24 1.39 22.64
CA LEU A 385 -28.86 2.23 21.49
C LEU A 385 -29.67 3.54 21.45
N MET A 386 -30.97 3.46 21.72
CA MET A 386 -31.89 4.61 21.77
C MET A 386 -31.69 5.50 23.00
N LEU A 387 -30.92 5.07 24.00
CA LEU A 387 -30.51 5.93 25.13
C LEU A 387 -29.31 6.85 24.77
N PHE A 388 -28.64 6.59 23.65
CA PHE A 388 -27.49 7.40 23.22
C PHE A 388 -27.88 8.46 22.20
N ALA A 389 -27.67 9.73 22.57
CA ALA A 389 -27.49 10.80 21.59
C ALA A 389 -26.00 10.86 21.23
N LEU A 390 -25.65 10.52 19.99
CA LEU A 390 -24.25 10.33 19.58
C LEU A 390 -23.38 11.59 19.80
N PRO A 391 -23.80 12.82 19.43
CA PRO A 391 -22.98 14.00 19.67
C PRO A 391 -22.71 14.25 21.16
N GLU A 392 -23.72 14.10 22.01
CA GLU A 392 -23.58 14.30 23.46
C GLU A 392 -22.67 13.24 24.09
N LYS A 393 -22.81 11.99 23.64
CA LYS A 393 -21.98 10.88 24.13
C LYS A 393 -20.53 11.02 23.68
N ILE A 394 -20.29 11.44 22.44
CA ILE A 394 -18.95 11.78 21.96
C ILE A 394 -18.32 12.88 22.81
N ASN A 395 -19.04 13.98 23.06
CA ASN A 395 -18.53 15.07 23.89
C ASN A 395 -18.21 14.61 25.32
N THR A 396 -19.08 13.77 25.89
CA THR A 396 -18.88 13.20 27.23
C THR A 396 -17.62 12.34 27.28
N ILE A 397 -17.44 11.44 26.32
CA ILE A 397 -16.27 10.54 26.25
C ILE A 397 -14.99 11.35 25.99
N SER A 398 -15.01 12.30 25.06
CA SER A 398 -13.89 13.22 24.81
C SER A 398 -13.49 13.98 26.07
N HIS A 399 -14.47 14.42 26.89
CA HIS A 399 -14.20 15.10 28.15
C HIS A 399 -13.59 14.16 29.20
N ILE A 400 -14.07 12.91 29.30
CA ILE A 400 -13.49 11.89 30.18
C ILE A 400 -12.02 11.65 29.83
N ILE A 401 -11.72 11.45 28.55
CA ILE A 401 -10.34 11.26 28.05
C ILE A 401 -9.49 12.50 28.33
N GLN A 402 -10.00 13.71 28.02
CA GLN A 402 -9.30 14.96 28.31
C GLN A 402 -8.93 15.08 29.79
N THR A 403 -9.86 14.73 30.68
CA THR A 403 -9.66 14.83 32.13
C THR A 403 -8.64 13.79 32.61
N GLU A 404 -8.73 12.55 32.13
CA GLU A 404 -7.82 11.47 32.52
C GLU A 404 -6.35 11.80 32.18
N PHE A 405 -6.12 12.38 31.01
CA PHE A 405 -4.79 12.72 30.50
C PHE A 405 -4.40 14.19 30.71
N ASP A 406 -5.20 15.00 31.42
CA ASP A 406 -4.99 16.44 31.60
C ASP A 406 -4.66 17.18 30.29
N LEU A 407 -5.40 16.90 29.20
CA LEU A 407 -5.13 17.47 27.88
C LEU A 407 -5.60 18.93 27.78
N GLU A 408 -4.84 19.78 27.08
CA GLU A 408 -5.22 21.17 26.81
C GLU A 408 -6.53 21.28 26.01
N THR A 409 -6.74 20.34 25.09
CA THR A 409 -7.90 20.28 24.20
C THR A 409 -8.48 18.88 24.19
N SER A 410 -9.81 18.77 24.16
CA SER A 410 -10.47 17.47 24.03
C SER A 410 -10.14 16.81 22.67
N PRO A 411 -9.93 15.49 22.63
CA PRO A 411 -9.70 14.78 21.37
C PRO A 411 -10.95 14.84 20.49
N LYS A 412 -10.75 15.04 19.19
CA LYS A 412 -11.84 15.06 18.21
C LYS A 412 -12.14 13.64 17.77
N LEU A 413 -13.08 13.01 18.45
CA LEU A 413 -13.60 11.72 18.04
C LEU A 413 -14.47 11.87 16.79
N LEU A 414 -14.43 10.87 15.91
CA LEU A 414 -15.31 10.85 14.74
C LEU A 414 -16.75 10.65 15.19
N GLY A 415 -17.54 11.71 15.04
CA GLY A 415 -19.00 11.69 15.05
C GLY A 415 -19.50 12.51 13.88
N CYS A 416 -20.01 11.82 12.84
CA CYS A 416 -20.34 12.42 11.55
C CYS A 416 -19.16 13.09 10.84
N ARG A 417 -18.80 12.57 9.66
CA ARG A 417 -18.30 13.44 8.59
C ARG A 417 -19.44 14.42 8.29
N ASN A 418 -19.22 15.70 8.52
CA ASN A 418 -19.96 16.71 7.77
C ASN A 418 -19.42 16.61 6.34
N GLU A 419 -20.12 15.85 5.48
CA GLU A 419 -20.02 16.05 4.03
C GLU A 419 -20.83 17.28 3.62
#